data_AF-A0A851BL75-F1
#
_entry.id   AF-A0A851BL75-F1
#
_cell.length_a   1.000
_cell.length_b   1.000
_cell.length_c   1.000
_cell.angle_alpha   90.00
_cell.angle_beta   90.00
_cell.angle_gamma   90.00
#
_symmetry.space_group_name_H-M   'P 1'
#
loop_
_entity.id
_entity.type
_entity.pdbx_description
1 polymer ?
#
loop_
_entity_poly.entity_id
_entity_poly.type
_entity_poly.pdbx_seq_one_letter_code
_entity_poly.pdbx_strand_id
1 'polypeptide(L)'
;QLLGNQDHIKVELETLKRTHDEQQQKLEERVLVLGKELQEMKAAIGDSQRRLAEQSAVLLTSQGQLQEVEAENSRLQLRLKELNEEYRARLVQYIRDVANYMDSKPSSVTGLSRAPAGQAAMKNFVDSMLREIHASYKSREEQLARAARGYKKRMKGLAKKHENLLIAYGLQREQLRSLGSSALDCGPAELHFSITDPELLTNSSRELNRLREEKAKLEMQLQELRKGLGLMPGHDPNELFCPRQLDEEGWAEVRKQLREFTLNTQEDLEQERSQLLTRAVLAEEQVSELQGYIDQHLAR
;
A
#
# COMPACT_ATOMS: atom_id res chain seq x y z
N GLN A 1 -4.64 -93.79 -20.86
CA GLN A 1 -3.96 -92.62 -20.26
C GLN A 1 -3.92 -91.38 -21.18
N LEU A 2 -4.69 -91.33 -22.28
CA LEU A 2 -4.66 -90.21 -23.24
C LEU A 2 -5.57 -89.02 -22.88
N LEU A 3 -6.68 -89.25 -22.18
CA LEU A 3 -7.65 -88.20 -21.82
C LEU A 3 -7.12 -87.21 -20.78
N GLY A 4 -6.35 -87.69 -19.78
CA GLY A 4 -5.76 -86.82 -18.76
C GLY A 4 -4.75 -85.80 -19.28
N ASN A 5 -4.07 -86.11 -20.40
CA ASN A 5 -3.14 -85.18 -21.04
C ASN A 5 -3.88 -84.08 -21.82
N GLN A 6 -5.05 -84.39 -22.39
CA GLN A 6 -5.86 -83.44 -23.15
C GLN A 6 -6.47 -82.37 -22.24
N ASP A 7 -6.96 -82.77 -21.07
CA ASP A 7 -7.50 -81.83 -20.07
C ASP A 7 -6.39 -80.95 -19.48
N HIS A 8 -5.21 -81.52 -19.23
CA HIS A 8 -4.05 -80.75 -18.74
C HIS A 8 -3.60 -79.68 -19.74
N ILE A 9 -3.44 -80.04 -21.01
CA ILE A 9 -3.07 -79.09 -22.09
C ILE A 9 -4.13 -77.98 -22.22
N LYS A 10 -5.41 -78.32 -22.06
CA LYS A 10 -6.49 -77.34 -22.12
C LYS A 10 -6.42 -76.32 -20.97
N VAL A 11 -6.15 -76.79 -19.74
CA VAL A 11 -5.97 -75.92 -18.58
C VAL A 11 -4.75 -75.00 -18.78
N GLU A 12 -3.63 -75.53 -19.27
CA GLU A 12 -2.44 -74.72 -19.56
C GLU A 12 -2.72 -73.66 -20.63
N LEU A 13 -3.40 -74.01 -21.72
CA LEU A 13 -3.83 -73.06 -22.75
C LEU A 13 -4.73 -71.96 -22.20
N GLU A 14 -5.67 -72.30 -21.33
CA GLU A 14 -6.54 -71.31 -20.69
C GLU A 14 -5.76 -70.40 -19.74
N THR A 15 -4.79 -70.93 -18.98
CA THR A 15 -3.92 -70.10 -18.13
C THR A 15 -3.05 -69.17 -18.96
N LEU A 16 -2.45 -69.66 -20.05
CA LEU A 16 -1.64 -68.85 -20.96
C LEU A 16 -2.48 -67.72 -21.59
N LYS A 17 -3.69 -68.04 -22.03
CA LYS A 17 -4.63 -67.06 -22.59
C LYS A 17 -4.96 -65.97 -21.57
N ARG A 18 -5.31 -66.34 -20.33
CA ARG A 18 -5.58 -65.36 -19.26
C ARG A 18 -4.37 -64.46 -18.98
N THR A 19 -3.17 -65.04 -18.88
CA THR A 19 -1.96 -64.23 -18.65
C THR A 19 -1.66 -63.27 -19.81
N HIS A 20 -1.91 -63.69 -21.05
CA HIS A 20 -1.76 -62.85 -22.23
C HIS A 20 -2.78 -61.72 -22.22
N ASP A 21 -4.06 -62.02 -21.94
CA ASP A 21 -5.13 -61.02 -21.87
C ASP A 21 -4.86 -59.98 -20.76
N GLU A 22 -4.35 -60.41 -19.59
CA GLU A 22 -3.93 -59.51 -18.51
C GLU A 22 -2.74 -58.62 -18.91
N GLN A 23 -1.76 -59.18 -19.63
CA GLN A 23 -0.62 -58.39 -20.14
C GLN A 23 -1.07 -57.38 -21.18
N GLN A 24 -1.98 -57.78 -22.08
CA GLN A 24 -2.56 -56.91 -23.10
C GLN A 24 -3.33 -55.75 -22.45
N GLN A 25 -4.16 -56.03 -21.45
CA GLN A 25 -4.89 -55.00 -20.71
C GLN A 25 -3.94 -54.02 -20.00
N LYS A 26 -2.88 -54.52 -19.35
CA LYS A 26 -1.86 -53.65 -18.71
C LYS A 26 -1.14 -52.75 -19.72
N LEU A 27 -0.87 -53.25 -20.93
CA LEU A 27 -0.27 -52.45 -21.99
C LEU A 27 -1.24 -51.38 -22.49
N GLU A 28 -2.50 -51.71 -22.70
CA GLU A 28 -3.55 -50.77 -23.11
C GLU A 28 -3.76 -49.65 -22.08
N GLU A 29 -3.82 -50.00 -20.78
CA GLU A 29 -3.89 -49.04 -19.68
C GLU A 29 -2.66 -48.12 -19.66
N ARG A 30 -1.46 -48.68 -19.84
CA ARG A 30 -0.21 -47.89 -19.86
C ARG A 30 -0.14 -46.96 -21.07
N VAL A 31 -0.61 -47.38 -22.24
CA VAL A 31 -0.72 -46.52 -23.43
C VAL A 31 -1.73 -45.40 -23.19
N LEU A 32 -2.85 -45.68 -22.54
CA LEU A 32 -3.84 -44.66 -22.16
C LEU A 32 -3.27 -43.62 -21.21
N VAL A 33 -2.53 -44.04 -20.18
CA VAL A 33 -1.87 -43.13 -19.22
C VAL A 33 -0.84 -42.26 -19.93
N LEU A 34 0.07 -42.86 -20.70
CA LEU A 34 1.08 -42.11 -21.45
C LEU A 34 0.45 -41.14 -22.47
N GLY A 35 -0.68 -41.52 -23.08
CA GLY A 35 -1.44 -40.65 -23.99
C GLY A 35 -1.99 -39.41 -23.28
N LYS A 36 -2.54 -39.58 -22.07
CA LYS A 36 -3.03 -38.47 -21.25
C LYS A 36 -1.89 -37.55 -20.80
N GLU A 37 -0.80 -38.12 -20.27
CA GLU A 37 0.39 -37.35 -19.85
C GLU A 37 0.98 -36.54 -21.02
N LEU A 38 1.05 -37.14 -22.21
CA LEU A 38 1.55 -36.46 -23.40
C LEU A 38 0.63 -35.30 -23.84
N GLN A 39 -0.69 -35.47 -23.73
CA GLN A 39 -1.66 -34.41 -24.02
C GLN A 39 -1.56 -33.26 -23.01
N GLU A 40 -1.42 -33.57 -21.72
CA GLU A 40 -1.22 -32.59 -20.65
C GLU A 40 0.08 -31.82 -20.83
N MET A 41 1.19 -32.51 -21.14
CA MET A 41 2.46 -31.85 -21.44
C MET A 41 2.37 -30.94 -22.67
N LYS A 42 1.69 -31.36 -23.74
CA LYS A 42 1.44 -30.50 -24.91
C LYS A 42 0.64 -29.26 -24.56
N ALA A 43 -0.39 -29.38 -23.72
CA ALA A 43 -1.17 -28.25 -23.26
C ALA A 43 -0.31 -27.28 -22.43
N ALA A 44 0.49 -27.80 -21.49
CA ALA A 44 1.40 -27.00 -20.67
C ALA A 44 2.47 -26.27 -21.52
N ILE A 45 3.00 -26.93 -22.55
CA ILE A 45 3.92 -26.30 -23.51
C ILE A 45 3.21 -25.16 -24.25
N GLY A 46 1.99 -25.38 -24.73
CA GLY A 46 1.20 -24.32 -25.39
C GLY A 46 0.91 -23.14 -24.47
N ASP A 47 0.58 -23.39 -23.20
CA ASP A 47 0.36 -22.35 -22.19
C ASP A 47 1.64 -21.56 -21.90
N SER A 48 2.78 -22.24 -21.75
CA SER A 48 4.08 -21.58 -21.52
C SER A 48 4.50 -20.73 -22.72
N GLN A 49 4.29 -21.20 -23.95
CA GLN A 49 4.55 -20.42 -25.16
C GLN A 49 3.66 -19.18 -25.26
N ARG A 50 2.36 -19.29 -24.94
CA ARG A 50 1.46 -18.12 -24.88
C ARG A 50 1.94 -17.09 -23.85
N ARG A 51 2.28 -17.54 -22.63
CA ARG A 51 2.83 -16.66 -21.58
C ARG A 51 4.13 -15.97 -22.01
N LEU A 52 5.04 -16.70 -22.67
CA LEU A 52 6.28 -16.11 -23.20
C LEU A 52 6.01 -15.06 -24.28
N ALA A 53 5.03 -15.29 -25.16
CA ALA A 53 4.63 -14.32 -26.18
C ALA A 53 4.00 -13.06 -25.56
N GLU A 54 3.13 -13.22 -24.56
CA GLU A 54 2.53 -12.12 -23.81
C GLU A 54 3.61 -11.29 -23.09
N GLN A 55 4.54 -11.94 -22.38
CA GLN A 55 5.65 -11.28 -21.71
C GLN A 55 6.56 -10.54 -22.69
N SER A 56 6.84 -11.13 -23.86
CA SER A 56 7.64 -10.50 -24.91
C SER A 56 6.96 -9.24 -25.46
N ALA A 57 5.63 -9.28 -25.67
CA ALA A 57 4.87 -8.12 -26.11
C ALA A 57 4.86 -6.99 -25.07
N VAL A 58 4.68 -7.34 -23.78
CA VAL A 58 4.75 -6.36 -22.68
C VAL A 58 6.15 -5.75 -22.58
N LEU A 59 7.20 -6.56 -22.71
CA LEU A 59 8.58 -6.07 -22.68
C LEU A 59 8.84 -5.08 -23.82
N LEU A 60 8.45 -5.42 -25.05
CA LEU A 60 8.63 -4.54 -26.21
C LEU A 60 7.88 -3.21 -26.06
N THR A 61 6.64 -3.24 -25.57
CA THR A 61 5.86 -2.01 -25.32
C THR A 61 6.50 -1.15 -24.23
N SER A 62 6.98 -1.77 -23.14
CA SER A 62 7.69 -1.06 -22.08
C SER A 62 9.02 -0.44 -22.56
N GLN A 63 9.74 -1.14 -23.44
CA GLN A 63 10.98 -0.64 -24.02
C GLN A 63 10.72 0.56 -24.96
N GLY A 64 9.64 0.53 -25.73
CA GLY A 64 9.21 1.67 -26.54
C GLY A 64 8.86 2.90 -25.68
N GLN A 65 8.12 2.70 -24.59
CA GLN A 65 7.80 3.79 -23.64
C GLN A 65 9.06 4.37 -22.98
N LEU A 66 10.03 3.53 -22.64
CA LEU A 66 11.31 3.99 -22.09
C LEU A 66 12.05 4.90 -23.08
N GLN A 67 12.15 4.48 -24.34
CA GLN A 67 12.79 5.28 -25.40
C GLN A 67 12.09 6.62 -25.64
N GLU A 68 10.75 6.63 -25.61
CA GLU A 68 9.96 7.86 -25.75
C GLU A 68 10.26 8.84 -24.60
N VAL A 69 10.26 8.35 -23.36
CA VAL A 69 10.58 9.17 -22.17
C VAL A 69 12.03 9.65 -22.18
N GLU A 70 12.99 8.83 -22.65
CA GLU A 70 14.39 9.22 -22.82
C GLU A 70 14.56 10.33 -23.86
N ALA A 71 13.83 10.26 -24.98
CA ALA A 71 13.81 11.29 -26.00
C ALA A 71 13.19 12.60 -25.48
N GLU A 72 12.09 12.51 -24.73
CA GLU A 72 11.48 13.67 -24.07
C GLU A 72 12.41 14.31 -23.04
N ASN A 73 13.12 13.51 -22.24
CA ASN A 73 14.09 14.00 -21.27
C ASN A 73 15.21 14.77 -21.97
N SER A 74 15.76 14.21 -23.05
CA SER A 74 16.78 14.87 -23.87
C SER A 74 16.27 16.20 -24.45
N ARG A 75 15.03 16.23 -24.94
CA ARG A 75 14.39 17.46 -25.45
C ARG A 75 14.21 18.52 -24.36
N LEU A 76 13.75 18.12 -23.18
CA LEU A 76 13.56 19.02 -22.04
C LEU A 76 14.90 19.56 -21.51
N GLN A 77 15.96 18.74 -21.50
CA GLN A 77 17.30 19.18 -21.15
C GLN A 77 17.82 20.25 -22.12
N LEU A 78 17.61 20.06 -23.43
CA LEU A 78 17.98 21.05 -24.43
C LEU A 78 17.20 22.36 -24.23
N ARG A 79 15.89 22.28 -24.01
CA ARG A 79 15.05 23.45 -23.73
C ARG A 79 15.48 24.22 -22.49
N LEU A 80 15.95 23.51 -21.45
CA LEU A 80 16.48 24.12 -20.24
C LEU A 80 17.79 24.86 -20.50
N LYS A 81 18.68 24.32 -21.35
CA LYS A 81 19.92 24.98 -21.76
C LYS A 81 19.63 26.27 -22.53
N GLU A 82 18.74 26.23 -23.51
CA GLU A 82 18.31 27.41 -24.28
C GLU A 82 17.78 28.52 -23.36
N LEU A 83 16.86 28.17 -22.45
CA LEU A 83 16.26 29.16 -21.54
C LEU A 83 17.30 29.76 -20.57
N ASN A 84 18.30 28.98 -20.17
CA ASN A 84 19.39 29.46 -19.34
C ASN A 84 20.31 30.41 -20.11
N GLU A 85 20.63 30.09 -21.37
CA GLU A 85 21.38 30.98 -22.26
C GLU A 85 20.63 32.29 -22.51
N GLU A 86 19.32 32.24 -22.77
CA GLU A 86 18.46 33.43 -22.88
C GLU A 86 18.51 34.28 -21.60
N TYR A 87 18.42 33.65 -20.43
CA TYR A 87 18.50 34.34 -19.14
C TYR A 87 19.86 35.02 -18.94
N ARG A 88 20.96 34.31 -19.24
CA ARG A 88 22.32 34.86 -19.19
C ARG A 88 22.50 36.01 -20.17
N ALA A 89 21.99 35.88 -21.39
CA ALA A 89 22.07 36.94 -22.41
C ALA A 89 21.34 38.21 -21.97
N ARG A 90 20.13 38.07 -21.37
CA ARG A 90 19.40 39.21 -20.80
C ARG A 90 20.16 39.89 -19.68
N LEU A 91 20.73 39.11 -18.74
CA LEU A 91 21.56 39.66 -17.66
C LEU A 91 22.77 40.43 -18.20
N VAL A 92 23.46 39.89 -19.20
CA VAL A 92 24.60 40.57 -19.84
C VAL A 92 24.15 41.86 -20.52
N GLN A 93 23.01 41.85 -21.22
CA GLN A 93 22.47 43.05 -21.85
C GLN A 93 22.11 44.10 -20.81
N TYR A 94 21.46 43.73 -19.71
CA TYR A 94 21.16 44.62 -18.60
C TYR A 94 22.42 45.25 -17.99
N ILE A 95 23.49 44.48 -17.78
CA ILE A 95 24.78 45.00 -17.29
C ILE A 95 25.39 45.97 -18.30
N ARG A 96 25.35 45.63 -19.59
CA ARG A 96 25.85 46.47 -20.69
C ARG A 96 25.07 47.79 -20.78
N ASP A 97 23.75 47.75 -20.64
CA ASP A 97 22.91 48.95 -20.67
C ASP A 97 23.22 49.87 -19.49
N VAL A 98 23.46 49.31 -18.30
CA VAL A 98 23.91 50.06 -17.11
C VAL A 98 25.28 50.69 -17.33
N ALA A 99 26.24 49.95 -17.90
CA ALA A 99 27.58 50.44 -18.21
C ALA A 99 27.55 51.55 -19.28
N ASN A 100 26.85 51.32 -20.38
CA ASN A 100 26.67 52.31 -21.45
C ASN A 100 26.01 53.60 -20.94
N TYR A 101 25.06 53.49 -20.02
CA TYR A 101 24.44 54.65 -19.38
C TYR A 101 25.43 55.43 -18.50
N MET A 102 26.29 54.72 -17.75
CA MET A 102 27.34 55.33 -16.93
C MET A 102 28.37 56.06 -17.81
N ASP A 103 28.77 55.47 -18.94
CA ASP A 103 29.74 56.03 -19.88
C ASP A 103 29.17 57.19 -20.71
N SER A 104 27.86 57.18 -21.00
CA SER A 104 27.18 58.24 -21.75
C SER A 104 26.82 59.47 -20.91
N LYS A 105 27.21 59.52 -19.63
CA LYS A 105 27.39 60.79 -18.91
C LYS A 105 28.74 61.38 -19.28
N PRO A 106 28.83 62.39 -20.17
CA PRO A 106 30.08 63.15 -20.26
C PRO A 106 30.34 63.79 -18.90
N SER A 107 31.60 63.78 -18.47
CA SER A 107 32.05 64.62 -17.35
C SER A 107 31.72 66.07 -17.69
N SER A 108 30.59 66.57 -17.22
CA SER A 108 30.24 67.98 -17.35
C SER A 108 31.13 68.78 -16.41
N VAL A 109 32.34 69.08 -16.89
CA VAL A 109 32.96 70.37 -16.60
C VAL A 109 31.95 71.41 -17.12
N THR A 110 31.39 72.17 -16.19
CA THR A 110 30.48 73.32 -16.37
C THR A 110 28.98 73.04 -16.21
N GLY A 111 28.45 73.49 -15.06
CA GLY A 111 27.21 74.28 -15.02
C GLY A 111 25.88 73.51 -14.90
N LEU A 112 25.39 73.42 -13.66
CA LEU A 112 24.01 73.25 -13.19
C LEU A 112 22.90 72.75 -14.16
N SER A 113 22.22 71.69 -13.69
CA SER A 113 20.79 71.40 -13.91
C SER A 113 20.38 70.40 -15.02
N ARG A 114 20.89 69.15 -14.97
CA ARG A 114 20.16 67.99 -15.54
C ARG A 114 20.37 66.67 -14.77
N ALA A 115 20.72 66.74 -13.49
CA ALA A 115 21.01 65.57 -12.65
C ALA A 115 19.81 64.68 -12.26
N PRO A 116 18.58 65.19 -12.01
CA PRO A 116 17.48 64.36 -11.49
C PRO A 116 16.84 63.44 -12.54
N ALA A 117 16.70 63.90 -13.78
CA ALA A 117 15.97 63.19 -14.83
C ALA A 117 16.71 61.92 -15.29
N GLY A 118 18.04 61.97 -15.35
CA GLY A 118 18.86 60.79 -15.65
C GLY A 118 18.80 59.76 -14.52
N GLN A 119 18.94 60.20 -13.27
CA GLN A 119 18.90 59.31 -12.11
C GLN A 119 17.53 58.64 -11.95
N ALA A 120 16.45 59.35 -12.27
CA ALA A 120 15.10 58.78 -12.34
C ALA A 120 14.95 57.75 -13.46
N ALA A 121 15.52 57.99 -14.65
CA ALA A 121 15.48 57.03 -15.76
C ALA A 121 16.25 55.73 -15.45
N MET A 122 17.42 55.84 -14.82
CA MET A 122 18.20 54.68 -14.34
C MET A 122 17.43 53.90 -13.27
N LYS A 123 16.86 54.60 -12.29
CA LYS A 123 16.02 53.99 -11.26
C LYS A 123 14.85 53.22 -11.87
N ASN A 124 14.14 53.83 -12.83
CA ASN A 124 13.03 53.18 -13.52
C ASN A 124 13.46 51.94 -14.32
N PHE A 125 14.64 51.97 -14.94
CA PHE A 125 15.19 50.82 -15.67
C PHE A 125 15.53 49.65 -14.73
N VAL A 126 16.28 49.93 -13.65
CA VAL A 126 16.60 48.93 -12.62
C VAL A 126 15.33 48.38 -11.97
N ASP A 127 14.36 49.24 -11.67
CA ASP A 127 13.06 48.83 -11.12
C ASP A 127 12.24 47.99 -12.11
N SER A 128 12.39 48.20 -13.42
CA SER A 128 11.78 47.35 -14.46
C SER A 128 12.46 45.99 -14.55
N MET A 129 13.79 45.97 -14.55
CA MET A 129 14.59 44.74 -14.56
C MET A 129 14.29 43.86 -13.34
N LEU A 130 14.28 44.45 -12.14
CA LEU A 130 13.97 43.73 -10.91
C LEU A 130 12.53 43.18 -10.93
N ARG A 131 11.57 43.93 -11.48
CA ARG A 131 10.19 43.43 -11.68
C ARG A 131 10.14 42.24 -12.63
N GLU A 132 10.84 42.30 -13.76
CA GLU A 132 10.88 41.20 -14.73
C GLU A 132 11.54 39.94 -14.15
N ILE A 133 12.64 40.10 -13.41
CA ILE A 133 13.32 39.02 -12.70
C ILE A 133 12.37 38.40 -11.67
N HIS A 134 11.76 39.20 -10.80
CA HIS A 134 10.80 38.71 -9.80
C HIS A 134 9.60 38.01 -10.45
N ALA A 135 9.06 38.54 -11.54
CA ALA A 135 7.93 37.92 -12.26
C ALA A 135 8.33 36.57 -12.89
N SER A 136 9.55 36.47 -13.44
CA SER A 136 10.08 35.23 -14.00
C SER A 136 10.25 34.15 -12.93
N TYR A 137 10.87 34.49 -11.80
CA TYR A 137 11.02 33.58 -10.67
C TYR A 137 9.68 33.14 -10.10
N LYS A 138 8.73 34.08 -9.92
CA LYS A 138 7.37 33.76 -9.45
C LYS A 138 6.64 32.82 -10.41
N SER A 139 6.72 33.06 -11.73
CA SER A 139 6.13 32.17 -12.74
C SER A 139 6.73 30.76 -12.69
N ARG A 140 8.06 30.65 -12.55
CA ARG A 140 8.74 29.36 -12.42
C ARG A 140 8.39 28.63 -11.13
N GLU A 141 8.34 29.34 -10.01
CA GLU A 141 7.91 28.80 -8.73
C GLU A 141 6.46 28.27 -8.81
N GLU A 142 5.56 29.03 -9.42
CA GLU A 142 4.19 28.59 -9.66
C GLU A 142 4.12 27.33 -10.53
N GLN A 143 4.92 27.24 -11.59
CA GLN A 143 4.99 26.05 -12.44
C GLN A 143 5.48 24.83 -11.64
N LEU A 144 6.54 24.97 -10.85
CA LEU A 144 7.06 23.91 -9.99
C LEU A 144 6.02 23.49 -8.94
N ALA A 145 5.35 24.44 -8.30
CA ALA A 145 4.28 24.16 -7.35
C ALA A 145 3.08 23.46 -8.01
N ARG A 146 2.71 23.82 -9.24
CA ARG A 146 1.66 23.13 -10.02
C ARG A 146 2.09 21.70 -10.37
N ALA A 147 3.32 21.48 -10.83
CA ALA A 147 3.86 20.16 -11.12
C ALA A 147 3.91 19.27 -9.88
N ALA A 148 4.44 19.78 -8.75
CA ALA A 148 4.48 19.07 -7.47
C ALA A 148 3.08 18.67 -6.98
N ARG A 149 2.10 19.59 -7.07
CA ARG A 149 0.69 19.28 -6.77
C ARG A 149 0.12 18.21 -7.71
N GLY A 150 0.47 18.26 -8.99
CA GLY A 150 0.11 17.26 -9.99
C GLY A 150 0.65 15.87 -9.66
N TYR A 151 1.94 15.76 -9.34
CA TYR A 151 2.57 14.51 -8.92
C TYR A 151 1.94 13.98 -7.64
N LYS A 152 1.74 14.83 -6.63
CA LYS A 152 1.05 14.44 -5.38
C LYS A 152 -0.36 13.89 -5.66
N LYS A 153 -1.10 14.50 -6.58
CA LYS A 153 -2.43 14.01 -6.99
C LYS A 153 -2.35 12.65 -7.69
N ARG A 154 -1.41 12.47 -8.62
CA ARG A 154 -1.20 11.19 -9.33
C ARG A 154 -0.78 10.09 -8.37
N MET A 155 0.15 10.36 -7.45
CA MET A 155 0.59 9.42 -6.41
C MET A 155 -0.56 8.99 -5.51
N LYS A 156 -1.40 9.92 -5.04
CA LYS A 156 -2.62 9.58 -4.30
C LYS A 156 -3.58 8.72 -5.11
N GLY A 157 -3.71 8.98 -6.42
CA GLY A 157 -4.52 8.15 -7.32
C GLY A 157 -3.97 6.74 -7.48
N LEU A 158 -2.65 6.59 -7.59
CA LEU A 158 -1.98 5.28 -7.67
C LEU A 158 -2.13 4.50 -6.36
N ALA A 159 -1.95 5.15 -5.21
CA ALA A 159 -2.15 4.53 -3.90
C ALA A 159 -3.57 3.98 -3.73
N LYS A 160 -4.60 4.70 -4.18
CA LYS A 160 -6.00 4.22 -4.18
C LYS A 160 -6.21 3.01 -5.08
N LYS A 161 -5.63 3.01 -6.28
CA LYS A 161 -5.70 1.85 -7.20
C LYS A 161 -5.03 0.62 -6.59
N HIS A 162 -3.88 0.83 -5.93
CA HIS A 162 -3.16 -0.20 -5.21
C HIS A 162 -3.99 -0.79 -4.06
N GLU A 163 -4.64 0.06 -3.27
CA GLU A 163 -5.56 -0.38 -2.21
C GLU A 163 -6.72 -1.22 -2.76
N ASN A 164 -7.35 -0.78 -3.85
CA ASN A 164 -8.40 -1.55 -4.51
C ASN A 164 -7.90 -2.90 -5.02
N LEU A 165 -6.69 -2.94 -5.58
CA LEU A 165 -6.07 -4.17 -6.05
C LEU A 165 -5.77 -5.13 -4.89
N LEU A 166 -5.30 -4.62 -3.75
CA LEU A 166 -5.10 -5.43 -2.55
C LEU A 166 -6.40 -6.03 -2.04
N ILE A 167 -7.50 -5.28 -2.06
CA ILE A 167 -8.82 -5.80 -1.69
C ILE A 167 -9.24 -6.93 -2.64
N ALA A 168 -9.09 -6.73 -3.95
CA ALA A 168 -9.42 -7.76 -4.94
C ALA A 168 -8.54 -9.01 -4.79
N TYR A 169 -7.24 -8.82 -4.57
CA TYR A 169 -6.30 -9.90 -4.32
C TYR A 169 -6.65 -10.67 -3.04
N GLY A 170 -6.97 -9.97 -1.96
CA GLY A 170 -7.41 -10.58 -0.70
C GLY A 170 -8.67 -11.42 -0.87
N LEU A 171 -9.68 -10.90 -1.59
CA LEU A 171 -10.90 -11.63 -1.91
C LEU A 171 -10.62 -12.89 -2.73
N GLN A 172 -9.78 -12.79 -3.76
CA GLN A 172 -9.39 -13.93 -4.58
C GLN A 172 -8.66 -14.99 -3.74
N ARG A 173 -7.78 -14.56 -2.83
CA ARG A 173 -7.04 -15.47 -1.95
C ARG A 173 -7.97 -16.21 -0.99
N GLU A 174 -8.99 -15.54 -0.48
CA GLU A 174 -10.01 -16.14 0.38
C GLU A 174 -10.88 -17.13 -0.40
N GLN A 175 -11.29 -16.78 -1.62
CA GLN A 175 -12.04 -17.68 -2.51
C GLN A 175 -11.24 -18.97 -2.80
N LEU A 176 -9.96 -18.85 -3.12
CA LEU A 176 -9.08 -20.01 -3.34
C LEU A 176 -8.94 -20.88 -2.08
N ARG A 177 -8.82 -20.25 -0.90
CA ARG A 177 -8.78 -20.95 0.39
C ARG A 177 -10.09 -21.69 0.68
N SER A 178 -11.23 -21.08 0.38
CA SER A 178 -12.56 -21.69 0.57
C SER A 178 -12.84 -22.86 -0.37
N LEU A 179 -12.21 -22.88 -1.56
CA LEU A 179 -12.37 -23.95 -2.54
C LEU A 179 -11.65 -25.25 -2.16
N GLY A 180 -10.86 -25.26 -1.07
CA GLY A 180 -10.33 -26.46 -0.45
C GLY A 180 -9.23 -27.23 -1.21
N SER A 181 -8.76 -26.71 -2.35
CA SER A 181 -7.66 -27.33 -3.09
C SER A 181 -6.32 -27.01 -2.41
N SER A 182 -5.83 -27.95 -1.58
CA SER A 182 -4.53 -27.86 -0.89
C SER A 182 -3.31 -27.72 -1.82
N ALA A 183 -3.50 -27.89 -3.13
CA ALA A 183 -2.46 -27.81 -4.16
C ALA A 183 -2.27 -26.39 -4.75
N LEU A 184 -3.18 -25.45 -4.51
CA LEU A 184 -3.11 -24.10 -5.08
C LEU A 184 -2.37 -23.15 -4.12
N ASP A 185 -1.14 -22.76 -4.49
CA ASP A 185 -0.42 -21.69 -3.83
C ASP A 185 -1.23 -20.38 -3.94
N CYS A 186 -1.66 -19.88 -2.78
CA CYS A 186 -2.44 -18.66 -2.64
C CYS A 186 -1.60 -17.38 -2.87
N GLY A 187 -0.29 -17.52 -3.08
CA GLY A 187 0.65 -16.43 -3.29
C GLY A 187 1.03 -15.69 -1.99
N PRO A 188 1.89 -14.66 -2.10
CA PRO A 188 2.41 -13.91 -0.95
C PRO A 188 1.31 -13.22 -0.13
N ALA A 189 1.48 -13.08 1.18
CA ALA A 189 0.51 -12.37 2.02
C ALA A 189 0.37 -10.89 1.62
N GLU A 190 -0.83 -10.33 1.76
CA GLU A 190 -1.14 -8.91 1.46
C GLU A 190 -0.20 -7.91 2.15
N LEU A 191 0.32 -8.28 3.32
CA LEU A 191 1.30 -7.51 4.08
C LEU A 191 2.56 -7.16 3.27
N HIS A 192 3.01 -8.06 2.39
CA HIS A 192 4.20 -7.84 1.55
C HIS A 192 4.02 -6.73 0.51
N PHE A 193 2.78 -6.33 0.25
CA PHE A 193 2.44 -5.30 -0.73
C PHE A 193 2.00 -4.00 -0.06
N SER A 194 2.10 -3.87 1.27
CA SER A 194 1.68 -2.65 1.95
C SER A 194 2.57 -1.45 1.60
N ILE A 195 1.97 -0.32 1.24
CA ILE A 195 2.70 0.94 1.02
C ILE A 195 3.17 1.45 2.38
N THR A 196 4.45 1.73 2.54
CA THR A 196 5.05 2.24 3.80
C THR A 196 5.11 3.76 3.87
N ASP A 197 4.92 4.47 2.75
CA ASP A 197 5.08 5.93 2.66
C ASP A 197 3.99 6.68 3.47
N PRO A 198 4.36 7.39 4.56
CA PRO A 198 3.42 8.05 5.45
C PRO A 198 2.69 9.24 4.79
N GLU A 199 3.21 9.82 3.70
CA GLU A 199 2.53 10.93 3.00
C GLU A 199 1.38 10.46 2.10
N LEU A 200 1.39 9.17 1.74
CA LEU A 200 0.41 8.57 0.83
C LEU A 200 -0.69 7.83 1.58
N LEU A 201 -0.40 7.34 2.79
CA LEU A 201 -1.35 6.62 3.61
C LEU A 201 -2.31 7.56 4.36
N THR A 202 -3.59 7.20 4.39
CA THR A 202 -4.52 7.80 5.34
C THR A 202 -4.26 7.26 6.75
N ASN A 203 -4.72 7.94 7.80
CA ASN A 203 -4.60 7.45 9.17
C ASN A 203 -5.21 6.05 9.33
N SER A 204 -6.38 5.83 8.71
CA SER A 204 -7.04 4.53 8.69
C SER A 204 -6.21 3.45 7.99
N SER A 205 -5.57 3.76 6.86
CA SER A 205 -4.68 2.80 6.17
C SER A 205 -3.45 2.46 7.02
N ARG A 206 -2.91 3.41 7.79
CA ARG A 206 -1.79 3.17 8.72
C ARG A 206 -2.18 2.26 9.87
N GLU A 207 -3.32 2.52 10.48
CA GLU A 207 -3.88 1.68 11.55
C GLU A 207 -4.18 0.27 11.04
N LEU A 208 -4.76 0.14 9.84
CA LEU A 208 -4.98 -1.16 9.20
C LEU A 208 -3.68 -1.94 8.98
N ASN A 209 -2.61 -1.29 8.52
CA ASN A 209 -1.32 -1.95 8.33
C ASN A 209 -0.74 -2.43 9.67
N ARG A 210 -0.81 -1.59 10.71
CA ARG A 210 -0.39 -1.98 12.06
C ARG A 210 -1.17 -3.18 12.59
N LEU A 211 -2.50 -3.17 12.44
CA LEU A 211 -3.37 -4.27 12.86
C LEU A 211 -3.07 -5.57 12.10
N ARG A 212 -2.74 -5.49 10.80
CA ARG A 212 -2.34 -6.66 10.01
C ARG A 212 -1.01 -7.23 10.50
N GLU A 213 -0.04 -6.40 10.86
CA GLU A 213 1.24 -6.84 11.43
C GLU A 213 1.05 -7.50 12.80
N GLU A 214 0.24 -6.89 13.68
CA GLU A 214 -0.12 -7.44 14.98
C GLU A 214 -0.84 -8.79 14.83
N LYS A 215 -1.79 -8.90 13.88
CA LYS A 215 -2.44 -10.17 13.52
C LYS A 215 -1.43 -11.23 13.08
N ALA A 216 -0.50 -10.91 12.19
CA ALA A 216 0.49 -11.88 11.72
C ALA A 216 1.41 -12.36 12.85
N LYS A 217 1.80 -11.47 13.77
CA LYS A 217 2.57 -11.83 14.97
C LYS A 217 1.78 -12.79 15.87
N LEU A 218 0.50 -12.51 16.11
CA LEU A 218 -0.37 -13.37 16.91
C LEU A 218 -0.62 -14.73 16.24
N GLU A 219 -0.80 -14.76 14.92
CA GLU A 219 -0.95 -16.01 14.16
C GLU A 219 0.32 -16.88 14.25
N MET A 220 1.50 -16.27 14.17
CA MET A 220 2.78 -16.97 14.36
C MET A 220 2.91 -17.54 15.78
N GLN A 221 2.59 -16.75 16.81
CA GLN A 221 2.58 -17.20 18.20
C GLN A 221 1.59 -18.35 18.43
N LEU A 222 0.40 -18.29 17.83
CA LEU A 222 -0.59 -19.36 17.88
C LEU A 222 -0.10 -20.63 17.19
N GLN A 223 0.55 -20.52 16.03
CA GLN A 223 1.14 -21.68 15.36
C GLN A 223 2.26 -22.30 16.20
N GLU A 224 3.08 -21.50 16.85
CA GLU A 224 4.17 -21.95 17.71
C GLU A 224 3.65 -22.67 18.97
N LEU A 225 2.62 -22.10 19.62
CA LEU A 225 1.90 -22.75 20.72
C LEU A 225 1.23 -24.05 20.27
N ARG A 226 0.57 -24.08 19.10
CA ARG A 226 -0.05 -25.31 18.55
C ARG A 226 0.99 -26.40 18.28
N LYS A 227 2.16 -26.04 17.74
CA LYS A 227 3.29 -26.96 17.56
C LYS A 227 3.82 -27.46 18.91
N GLY A 228 3.93 -26.60 19.92
CA GLY A 228 4.33 -26.97 21.28
C GLY A 228 3.33 -27.87 22.00
N LEU A 229 2.04 -27.75 21.69
CA LEU A 229 0.94 -28.58 22.22
C LEU A 229 0.66 -29.84 21.39
N GLY A 230 1.40 -30.09 20.30
CA GLY A 230 1.22 -31.27 19.45
C GLY A 230 -0.11 -31.30 18.65
N LEU A 231 -0.79 -30.16 18.53
CA LEU A 231 -2.05 -30.05 17.80
C LEU A 231 -1.78 -29.82 16.30
N MET A 232 -2.06 -30.85 15.50
CA MET A 232 -1.93 -30.77 14.03
C MET A 232 -2.95 -29.77 13.44
N PRO A 233 -2.59 -29.03 12.37
CA PRO A 233 -3.52 -28.11 11.72
C PRO A 233 -4.64 -28.89 11.02
N GLY A 234 -5.88 -28.77 11.50
CA GLY A 234 -7.05 -29.42 10.88
C GLY A 234 -8.11 -29.94 11.83
N HIS A 235 -7.90 -29.92 13.16
CA HIS A 235 -8.97 -30.25 14.11
C HIS A 235 -9.92 -29.06 14.29
N ASP A 236 -11.22 -29.34 14.22
CA ASP A 236 -12.30 -28.38 14.42
C ASP A 236 -12.15 -27.64 15.76
N PRO A 237 -12.25 -26.30 15.79
CA PRO A 237 -12.25 -25.54 17.04
C PRO A 237 -13.42 -25.92 17.97
N ASN A 238 -14.44 -26.58 17.42
CA ASN A 238 -15.67 -26.93 18.13
C ASN A 238 -15.58 -28.27 18.89
N GLU A 239 -14.55 -29.10 18.64
CA GLU A 239 -14.30 -30.33 19.40
C GLU A 239 -13.43 -30.09 20.65
N LEU A 240 -12.88 -28.88 20.81
CA LEU A 240 -12.06 -28.50 21.96
C LEU A 240 -12.87 -28.08 23.20
N PHE A 241 -14.19 -27.96 23.10
CA PHE A 241 -15.08 -27.90 24.27
C PHE A 241 -15.49 -29.32 24.69
N CYS A 242 -14.52 -30.19 24.96
CA CYS A 242 -14.73 -31.05 26.12
C CYS A 242 -14.64 -30.12 27.32
N PRO A 243 -15.72 -29.89 28.10
CA PRO A 243 -15.56 -29.27 29.40
C PRO A 243 -14.74 -30.27 30.20
N ARG A 244 -13.42 -30.08 30.23
CA ARG A 244 -12.57 -30.59 31.28
C ARG A 244 -13.27 -30.07 32.52
N GLN A 245 -13.95 -30.97 33.23
CA GLN A 245 -14.81 -30.63 34.36
C GLN A 245 -13.93 -29.82 35.31
N LEU A 246 -14.07 -28.50 35.28
CA LEU A 246 -13.54 -27.65 36.33
C LEU A 246 -14.19 -28.18 37.60
N ASP A 247 -13.36 -28.54 38.56
CA ASP A 247 -13.80 -28.92 39.88
C ASP A 247 -14.68 -27.81 40.48
N GLU A 248 -15.51 -28.16 41.46
CA GLU A 248 -16.35 -27.16 42.15
C GLU A 248 -15.51 -26.03 42.76
N GLU A 249 -14.26 -26.30 43.14
CA GLU A 249 -13.28 -25.28 43.54
C GLU A 249 -12.98 -24.27 42.42
N GLY A 250 -12.72 -24.73 41.19
CA GLY A 250 -12.46 -23.87 40.04
C GLY A 250 -13.68 -23.01 39.66
N TRP A 251 -14.88 -23.57 39.75
CA TRP A 251 -16.11 -22.80 39.58
C TRP A 251 -16.36 -21.83 40.73
N ALA A 252 -15.97 -22.18 41.96
CA ALA A 252 -16.05 -21.27 43.10
C ALA A 252 -15.11 -20.06 42.91
N GLU A 253 -13.90 -20.28 42.41
CA GLU A 253 -12.92 -19.21 42.14
C GLU A 253 -13.39 -18.27 41.02
N VAL A 254 -13.94 -18.81 39.92
CA VAL A 254 -14.52 -17.97 38.85
C VAL A 254 -15.70 -17.14 39.36
N ARG A 255 -16.59 -17.75 40.17
CA ARG A 255 -17.72 -17.02 40.80
C ARG A 255 -17.26 -15.97 41.80
N LYS A 256 -16.11 -16.18 42.45
CA LYS A 256 -15.48 -15.22 43.36
C LYS A 256 -14.86 -14.06 42.59
N GLN A 257 -14.07 -14.34 41.55
CA GLN A 257 -13.48 -13.30 40.69
C GLN A 257 -14.55 -12.44 40.01
N LEU A 258 -15.66 -13.04 39.56
CA LEU A 258 -16.75 -12.27 38.96
C LEU A 258 -17.43 -11.35 39.98
N ARG A 259 -17.59 -11.83 41.22
CA ARG A 259 -18.11 -11.01 42.34
C ARG A 259 -17.16 -9.89 42.69
N GLU A 260 -15.87 -10.17 42.84
CA GLU A 260 -14.83 -9.18 43.12
C GLU A 260 -14.76 -8.13 42.01
N PHE A 261 -14.79 -8.55 40.74
CA PHE A 261 -14.81 -7.63 39.61
C PHE A 261 -16.05 -6.73 39.63
N THR A 262 -17.23 -7.31 39.89
CA THR A 262 -18.48 -6.54 39.94
C THR A 262 -18.49 -5.55 41.10
N LEU A 263 -18.02 -5.98 42.28
CA LEU A 263 -17.94 -5.12 43.46
C LEU A 263 -16.93 -3.98 43.27
N ASN A 264 -15.72 -4.29 42.80
CA ASN A 264 -14.68 -3.27 42.59
C ASN A 264 -15.11 -2.27 41.51
N THR A 265 -15.66 -2.75 40.39
CA THR A 265 -16.15 -1.88 39.31
C THR A 265 -17.30 -1.00 39.81
N GLN A 266 -18.18 -1.53 40.67
CA GLN A 266 -19.26 -0.75 41.25
C GLN A 266 -18.73 0.32 42.22
N GLU A 267 -17.77 -0.01 43.08
CA GLU A 267 -17.14 0.93 44.01
C GLU A 267 -16.45 2.07 43.26
N ASP A 268 -15.68 1.75 42.20
CA ASP A 268 -15.02 2.75 41.35
C ASP A 268 -16.05 3.72 40.72
N LEU A 269 -17.15 3.18 40.17
CA LEU A 269 -18.21 4.00 39.57
C LEU A 269 -18.95 4.86 40.60
N GLU A 270 -19.19 4.34 41.81
CA GLU A 270 -19.80 5.11 42.90
C GLU A 270 -18.87 6.22 43.38
N GLN A 271 -17.56 5.95 43.43
CA GLN A 271 -16.55 6.95 43.75
C GLN A 271 -16.49 8.05 42.69
N GLU A 272 -16.42 7.71 41.40
CA GLU A 272 -16.47 8.69 40.30
C GLU A 272 -17.75 9.52 40.35
N ARG A 273 -18.90 8.87 40.56
CA ARG A 273 -20.19 9.56 40.70
C ARG A 273 -20.17 10.56 41.86
N SER A 274 -19.60 10.19 43.02
CA SER A 274 -19.50 11.09 44.18
C SER A 274 -18.60 12.31 43.90
N GLN A 275 -17.49 12.11 43.19
CA GLN A 275 -16.58 13.18 42.80
C GLN A 275 -17.24 14.14 41.81
N LEU A 276 -17.94 13.60 40.81
CA LEU A 276 -18.68 14.40 39.84
C LEU A 276 -19.80 15.21 40.49
N LEU A 277 -20.56 14.61 41.41
CA LEU A 277 -21.59 15.33 42.17
C LEU A 277 -20.99 16.48 42.98
N THR A 278 -19.86 16.25 43.67
CA THR A 278 -19.18 17.30 44.44
C THR A 278 -18.72 18.45 43.54
N ARG A 279 -18.14 18.13 42.37
CA ARG A 279 -17.73 19.14 41.39
C ARG A 279 -18.91 19.91 40.79
N ALA A 280 -20.03 19.23 40.55
CA ALA A 280 -21.24 19.87 40.05
C ALA A 280 -21.80 20.87 41.07
N VAL A 281 -21.89 20.49 42.35
CA VAL A 281 -22.34 21.39 43.43
C VAL A 281 -21.44 22.62 43.55
N LEU A 282 -20.11 22.44 43.54
CA LEU A 282 -19.18 23.58 43.59
C LEU A 282 -19.34 24.50 42.37
N ALA A 283 -19.60 23.95 41.18
CA ALA A 283 -19.85 24.76 40.00
C ALA A 283 -21.19 25.51 40.08
N GLU A 284 -22.24 24.89 40.61
CA GLU A 284 -23.54 25.54 40.86
C GLU A 284 -23.42 26.67 41.89
N GLU A 285 -22.63 26.49 42.95
CA GLU A 285 -22.31 27.54 43.92
C GLU A 285 -21.56 28.70 43.26
N GLN A 286 -20.51 28.42 42.48
CA GLN A 286 -19.77 29.46 41.76
C GLN A 286 -20.66 30.25 40.79
N VAL A 287 -21.55 29.58 40.06
CA VAL A 287 -22.50 30.26 39.17
C VAL A 287 -23.48 31.12 39.98
N SER A 288 -23.94 30.64 41.13
CA SER A 288 -24.82 31.40 42.03
C SER A 288 -24.13 32.63 42.62
N GLU A 289 -22.85 32.52 42.99
CA GLU A 289 -22.03 33.65 43.45
C GLU A 289 -21.83 34.70 42.34
N LEU A 290 -21.51 34.26 41.12
CA LEU A 290 -21.37 35.15 39.96
C LEU A 290 -22.70 35.83 39.62
N GLN A 291 -23.81 35.11 39.67
CA GLN A 291 -25.14 35.67 39.46
C GLN A 291 -25.47 36.70 40.55
N GLY A 292 -25.19 36.39 41.82
CA GLY A 292 -25.37 37.33 42.93
C GLY A 292 -24.51 38.59 42.77
N TYR A 293 -23.27 38.45 42.28
CA TYR A 293 -22.41 39.59 41.97
C TYR A 293 -22.99 40.45 40.85
N ILE A 294 -23.48 39.83 39.77
CA ILE A 294 -24.16 40.54 38.68
C ILE A 294 -25.38 41.30 39.22
N ASP A 295 -26.23 40.65 39.99
CA ASP A 295 -27.46 41.25 40.51
C ASP A 295 -27.18 42.40 41.50
N GLN A 296 -26.09 42.35 42.27
CA GLN A 296 -25.73 43.39 43.23
C GLN A 296 -24.95 44.56 42.60
N HIS A 297 -24.10 44.30 41.62
CA HIS A 297 -23.13 45.28 41.11
C HIS A 297 -23.35 45.72 39.67
N LEU A 298 -24.04 44.92 38.86
CA LEU A 298 -24.20 45.17 37.43
C LEU A 298 -25.67 45.42 37.04
N ALA A 299 -26.65 44.98 37.84
CA ALA A 299 -28.05 45.34 37.68
C ALA A 299 -28.37 46.70 38.33
N ARG A 300 -27.93 47.79 37.69
CA ARG A 300 -28.52 49.14 37.85
C ARG A 300 -28.96 49.66 36.49
#